data_AF-A0A967ASM0-F1
#
_entry.id   AF-A0A967ASM0-F1
#
_cell.length_a   1.000
_cell.length_b   1.000
_cell.length_c   1.000
_cell.angle_alpha   90.00
_cell.angle_beta   90.00
_cell.angle_gamma   90.00
#
_symmetry.space_group_name_H-M   'P 1'
#
loop_
_entity.id
_entity.type
_entity.pdbx_description
1 polymer ?
#
loop_
_entity_poly.entity_id
_entity_poly.type
_entity_poly.pdbx_seq_one_letter_code
_entity_poly.pdbx_strand_id
1 'polypeptide(L)'
;MATKSKNTEEDFLKDGPWDELYVITQHWKSDLEFYKDDLRFLHHLIDKYLIWITKKENLDLVGKTKSNLFELKVKSKDLLEKLHKHMIQLGYLVEDSNRSDAGVIKTEHEHLEEEIANFVKLFRTNRKEVFNITEYIIDSEELTSVMET
;
A
#
# COMPACT_ATOMS: atom_id res chain seq x y z
N MET A 1 -34.40 -20.36 -20.10
CA MET A 1 -33.10 -20.08 -19.44
C MET A 1 -32.92 -18.57 -19.35
N ALA A 2 -32.35 -18.09 -18.23
CA ALA A 2 -31.97 -16.71 -17.89
C ALA A 2 -33.08 -15.70 -17.49
N THR A 3 -33.51 -15.75 -16.21
CA THR A 3 -34.22 -14.62 -15.55
C THR A 3 -33.97 -14.56 -14.04
N LYS A 4 -32.94 -15.24 -13.53
CA LYS A 4 -32.64 -15.32 -12.08
C LYS A 4 -31.48 -14.42 -11.63
N SER A 5 -30.70 -13.87 -12.57
CA SER A 5 -29.50 -13.07 -12.27
C SER A 5 -29.81 -11.59 -11.98
N LYS A 6 -30.83 -11.03 -12.64
CA LYS A 6 -31.09 -9.57 -12.66
C LYS A 6 -31.63 -9.04 -11.33
N ASN A 7 -32.49 -9.81 -10.66
CA ASN A 7 -33.08 -9.40 -9.37
C ASN A 7 -32.03 -9.33 -8.25
N THR A 8 -31.05 -10.23 -8.21
CA THR A 8 -30.03 -10.26 -7.14
C THR A 8 -29.05 -9.07 -7.19
N GLU A 9 -28.74 -8.57 -8.37
CA GLU A 9 -27.83 -7.44 -8.54
C GLU A 9 -28.55 -6.11 -8.26
N GLU A 10 -29.77 -5.94 -8.76
CA GLU A 10 -30.61 -4.78 -8.42
C GLU A 10 -30.94 -4.72 -6.92
N ASP A 11 -31.22 -5.86 -6.27
CA ASP A 11 -31.43 -5.93 -4.81
C ASP A 11 -30.16 -5.57 -4.03
N PHE A 12 -28.99 -6.05 -4.46
CA PHE A 12 -27.71 -5.68 -3.83
C PHE A 12 -27.39 -4.19 -4.00
N LEU A 13 -27.75 -3.57 -5.13
CA LEU A 13 -27.51 -2.15 -5.33
C LEU A 13 -28.44 -1.29 -4.48
N LYS A 14 -29.68 -1.75 -4.27
CA LYS A 14 -30.71 -1.01 -3.55
C LYS A 14 -30.54 -1.07 -2.03
N ASP A 15 -30.13 -2.22 -1.49
CA ASP A 15 -29.93 -2.44 -0.04
C ASP A 15 -28.50 -2.96 0.24
N GLY A 16 -27.53 -2.47 -0.52
CA GLY A 16 -26.13 -2.90 -0.43
C GLY A 16 -25.52 -2.58 0.93
N PRO A 17 -24.46 -3.32 1.34
CA PRO A 17 -23.79 -3.15 2.63
C PRO A 17 -22.86 -1.91 2.62
N TRP A 18 -23.39 -0.75 2.19
CA TRP A 18 -22.61 0.46 1.91
C TRP A 18 -21.91 1.00 3.15
N ASP A 19 -22.53 0.84 4.32
CA ASP A 19 -21.98 1.17 5.63
C ASP A 19 -20.80 0.24 6.00
N GLU A 20 -20.94 -1.06 5.76
CA GLU A 20 -19.85 -2.02 5.96
C GLU A 20 -18.67 -1.71 5.03
N LEU A 21 -18.93 -1.44 3.75
CA LEU A 21 -17.89 -1.07 2.78
C LEU A 21 -17.20 0.24 3.17
N TYR A 22 -17.93 1.20 3.75
CA TYR A 22 -17.36 2.44 4.27
C TYR A 22 -16.39 2.16 5.43
N VAL A 23 -16.80 1.31 6.39
CA VAL A 23 -15.94 0.91 7.53
C VAL A 23 -14.70 0.16 7.06
N ILE A 24 -14.83 -0.77 6.10
CA ILE A 24 -13.70 -1.47 5.48
C ILE A 24 -12.72 -0.47 4.86
N THR A 25 -13.25 0.51 4.11
CA THR A 25 -12.43 1.55 3.46
C THR A 25 -11.72 2.43 4.50
N GLN A 26 -12.35 2.72 5.65
CA GLN A 26 -11.71 3.41 6.76
C GLN A 26 -10.52 2.63 7.33
N HIS A 27 -10.66 1.31 7.49
CA HIS A 27 -9.55 0.46 7.93
C HIS A 27 -8.40 0.48 6.94
N TRP A 28 -8.67 0.35 5.63
CA TRP A 28 -7.64 0.46 4.59
C TRP A 28 -6.91 1.80 4.62
N LYS A 29 -7.64 2.90 4.85
CA LYS A 29 -7.03 4.23 4.99
C LYS A 29 -6.06 4.27 6.18
N SER A 30 -6.49 3.78 7.34
CA SER A 30 -5.65 3.72 8.55
C SER A 30 -4.40 2.88 8.32
N ASP A 31 -4.53 1.73 7.66
CA ASP A 31 -3.40 0.86 7.33
C ASP A 31 -2.42 1.55 6.37
N LEU A 32 -2.91 2.23 5.33
CA LEU A 32 -2.05 2.98 4.40
C LEU A 32 -1.34 4.17 5.05
N GLU A 33 -1.99 4.86 6.00
CA GLU A 33 -1.34 5.89 6.80
C GLU A 33 -0.21 5.32 7.65
N PHE A 34 -0.42 4.15 8.26
CA PHE A 34 0.64 3.42 8.96
C PHE A 34 1.79 3.03 8.01
N TYR A 35 1.49 2.45 6.85
CA TYR A 35 2.53 2.07 5.88
C TYR A 35 3.30 3.26 5.33
N LYS A 36 2.65 4.42 5.15
CA LYS A 36 3.32 5.66 4.75
C LYS A 36 4.35 6.11 5.78
N ASP A 37 4.02 6.03 7.07
CA ASP A 37 4.96 6.36 8.14
C ASP A 37 6.10 5.34 8.24
N ASP A 38 5.81 4.05 8.07
CA ASP A 38 6.82 2.99 8.04
C ASP A 38 7.76 3.13 6.83
N LEU A 39 7.24 3.48 5.65
CA LEU A 39 8.06 3.81 4.48
C LEU A 39 9.01 4.98 4.75
N ARG A 40 8.55 6.03 5.45
CA ARG A 40 9.42 7.14 5.87
C ARG A 40 10.54 6.63 6.79
N PHE A 41 10.22 5.75 7.73
CA PHE A 41 11.22 5.13 8.60
C PHE A 41 12.24 4.30 7.80
N LEU A 42 11.80 3.45 6.86
CA LEU A 42 12.69 2.63 6.04
C LEU A 42 13.62 3.46 5.15
N HIS A 43 13.13 4.57 4.59
CA HIS A 43 13.97 5.53 3.86
C HIS A 43 15.08 6.09 4.76
N HIS A 44 14.73 6.55 5.96
CA HIS A 44 15.71 7.07 6.92
C HIS A 44 16.71 6.00 7.39
N LEU A 45 16.26 4.75 7.53
CA LEU A 45 17.11 3.63 7.92
C LEU A 45 18.22 3.42 6.87
N ILE A 46 17.84 3.34 5.59
CA ILE A 46 18.79 3.18 4.50
C ILE A 46 19.73 4.38 4.40
N ASP A 47 19.20 5.61 4.47
CA ASP A 47 20.02 6.82 4.41
C ASP A 47 21.12 6.83 5.46
N LYS A 48 20.82 6.32 6.66
CA LYS A 48 21.80 6.25 7.75
C LYS A 48 22.92 5.24 7.49
N TYR A 49 22.59 4.06 6.95
CA TYR A 49 23.59 3.01 6.70
C TYR A 49 24.45 3.27 5.46
N LEU A 50 23.94 4.05 4.49
CA LEU A 50 24.69 4.46 3.30
C LEU A 50 26.01 5.17 3.61
N ILE A 51 26.11 5.87 4.74
CA ILE A 51 27.32 6.61 5.15
C ILE A 51 28.52 5.67 5.31
N TRP A 52 28.27 4.40 5.63
CA TRP A 52 29.30 3.40 5.94
C TRP A 52 29.68 2.52 4.76
N ILE A 53 29.00 2.68 3.61
CA ILE A 53 29.21 1.81 2.46
C ILE A 53 30.40 2.30 1.63
N THR A 54 31.41 1.45 1.51
CA THR A 54 32.60 1.72 0.69
C THR A 54 32.65 0.89 -0.59
N LYS A 55 31.95 -0.25 -0.62
CA LYS A 55 31.93 -1.20 -1.74
C LYS A 55 30.90 -0.78 -2.80
N LYS A 56 31.31 -0.71 -4.07
CA LYS A 56 30.44 -0.31 -5.20
C LYS A 56 29.21 -1.21 -5.37
N GLU A 57 29.38 -2.52 -5.22
CA GLU A 57 28.27 -3.49 -5.33
C GLU A 57 27.16 -3.22 -4.31
N ASN A 58 27.54 -2.78 -3.10
CA ASN A 58 26.60 -2.41 -2.04
C ASN A 58 25.88 -1.10 -2.36
N LEU A 59 26.55 -0.15 -3.04
CA LEU A 59 25.92 1.10 -3.50
C LEU A 59 24.82 0.83 -4.54
N ASP A 60 25.06 -0.08 -5.49
CA ASP A 60 24.09 -0.43 -6.53
C ASP A 60 22.85 -1.10 -5.93
N LEU A 61 23.06 -2.03 -4.97
CA LEU A 61 21.97 -2.68 -4.24
C LEU A 61 21.11 -1.65 -3.48
N VAL A 62 21.75 -0.75 -2.73
CA VAL A 62 21.00 0.27 -1.98
C VAL A 62 20.30 1.26 -2.91
N GLY A 63 20.92 1.64 -4.02
CA GLY A 63 20.31 2.49 -5.04
C GLY A 63 18.98 1.91 -5.55
N LYS A 64 18.97 0.60 -5.85
CA LYS A 64 17.76 -0.11 -6.26
C LYS A 64 16.69 -0.10 -5.15
N THR A 65 17.07 -0.44 -3.92
CA THR A 65 16.12 -0.48 -2.79
C THR A 65 15.51 0.89 -2.52
N LYS A 66 16.30 1.96 -2.59
CA LYS A 66 15.79 3.34 -2.49
C LYS A 66 14.75 3.67 -3.56
N SER A 67 15.02 3.28 -4.80
CA SER A 67 14.09 3.51 -5.91
C SER A 67 12.76 2.79 -5.65
N ASN A 68 12.80 1.53 -5.22
CA ASN A 68 11.59 0.75 -4.90
C ASN A 68 10.79 1.38 -3.74
N LEU A 69 11.47 1.83 -2.67
CA LEU A 69 10.82 2.52 -1.56
C LEU A 69 10.19 3.86 -1.99
N PHE A 70 10.81 4.57 -2.94
CA PHE A 70 10.25 5.80 -3.49
C PHE A 70 8.98 5.50 -4.30
N GLU A 71 9.00 4.48 -5.15
CA GLU A 71 7.83 4.04 -5.91
C GLU A 71 6.67 3.62 -4.99
N LEU A 72 6.96 2.89 -3.91
CA LEU A 72 5.96 2.53 -2.90
C LEU A 72 5.37 3.76 -2.20
N LYS A 73 6.19 4.76 -1.89
CA LYS A 73 5.71 6.02 -1.32
C LYS A 73 4.75 6.75 -2.26
N VAL A 74 5.05 6.78 -3.56
CA VAL A 74 4.17 7.38 -4.58
C VAL A 74 2.86 6.60 -4.67
N LYS A 75 2.92 5.26 -4.74
CA LYS A 75 1.74 4.39 -4.77
C LYS A 75 0.86 4.53 -3.52
N SER A 76 1.46 4.60 -2.34
CA SER A 76 0.73 4.82 -1.08
C SER A 76 -0.03 6.14 -1.10
N LYS A 77 0.59 7.21 -1.61
CA LYS A 77 -0.07 8.51 -1.75
C LYS A 77 -1.25 8.46 -2.74
N ASP A 78 -1.05 7.85 -3.90
CA ASP A 78 -2.11 7.67 -4.91
C ASP A 78 -3.30 6.89 -4.34
N LEU A 79 -3.04 5.77 -3.64
CA LEU A 79 -4.08 4.97 -2.99
C LEU A 79 -4.84 5.76 -1.92
N LEU A 80 -4.15 6.55 -1.09
CA LEU A 80 -4.82 7.40 -0.10
C LEU A 80 -5.75 8.43 -0.75
N GLU A 81 -5.35 9.02 -1.87
CA GLU A 81 -6.19 9.95 -2.63
C GLU A 81 -7.41 9.25 -3.24
N LYS A 82 -7.23 8.05 -3.80
CA LYS A 82 -8.33 7.24 -4.33
C LYS A 82 -9.31 6.82 -3.24
N LEU A 83 -8.82 6.33 -2.09
CA LEU A 83 -9.68 5.95 -0.97
C LEU A 83 -10.47 7.14 -0.42
N HIS A 84 -9.85 8.31 -0.33
CA HIS A 84 -10.58 9.50 0.12
C HIS A 84 -11.77 9.83 -0.77
N LYS A 85 -11.59 9.79 -2.10
CA LYS A 85 -12.68 9.98 -3.06
C LYS A 85 -13.75 8.90 -2.95
N HIS A 86 -13.31 7.63 -2.85
CA HIS A 86 -14.19 6.47 -2.72
C HIS A 86 -15.05 6.54 -1.45
N MET A 87 -14.47 6.93 -0.32
CA MET A 87 -15.21 7.11 0.93
C MET A 87 -16.30 8.18 0.82
N ILE A 88 -16.06 9.27 0.07
CA ILE A 88 -17.08 10.29 -0.17
C ILE A 88 -18.24 9.70 -0.99
N GLN A 89 -17.93 8.91 -2.02
CA GLN A 89 -18.94 8.22 -2.83
C GLN A 89 -19.76 7.21 -2.00
N LEU A 90 -19.10 6.41 -1.17
CA LEU A 90 -19.76 5.49 -0.25
C LEU A 90 -20.62 6.22 0.77
N GLY A 91 -20.17 7.36 1.30
CA GLY A 91 -20.97 8.20 2.21
C GLY A 91 -22.31 8.62 1.58
N TYR A 92 -22.30 8.97 0.29
CA TYR A 92 -23.55 9.27 -0.41
C TYR A 92 -24.45 8.05 -0.61
N LEU A 93 -23.90 6.85 -0.79
CA LEU A 93 -24.70 5.61 -0.90
C LEU A 93 -25.28 5.16 0.44
N VAL A 94 -24.60 5.45 1.55
CA VAL A 94 -25.13 5.24 2.90
C VAL A 94 -26.34 6.15 3.16
N GLU A 95 -26.32 7.38 2.64
CA GLU A 95 -27.43 8.33 2.77
C GLU A 95 -28.58 8.04 1.78
N ASP A 96 -28.26 7.65 0.54
CA ASP A 96 -29.22 7.28 -0.51
C ASP A 96 -28.68 6.12 -1.35
N SER A 97 -29.22 4.93 -1.10
CA SER A 97 -28.81 3.70 -1.78
C SER A 97 -29.38 3.55 -3.20
N ASN A 98 -30.35 4.39 -3.62
CA ASN A 98 -30.97 4.28 -4.95
C ASN A 98 -30.22 5.05 -6.04
N ARG A 99 -28.99 5.48 -5.78
CA ARG A 99 -28.22 6.25 -6.75
C ARG A 99 -27.86 5.40 -7.97
N SER A 100 -27.95 6.02 -9.14
CA SER A 100 -27.66 5.36 -10.42
C SER A 100 -26.19 4.94 -10.59
N ASP A 101 -25.28 5.48 -9.78
CA ASP A 101 -23.85 5.17 -9.80
C ASP A 101 -23.43 4.04 -8.84
N ALA A 102 -24.37 3.44 -8.09
CA ALA A 102 -24.07 2.40 -7.10
C ALA A 102 -23.26 1.21 -7.67
N GLY A 103 -23.58 0.74 -8.88
CA GLY A 103 -22.84 -0.36 -9.52
C GLY A 103 -21.41 -0.01 -9.90
N VAL A 104 -21.18 1.25 -10.29
CA VAL A 104 -19.83 1.77 -10.58
C VAL A 104 -19.03 1.82 -9.30
N ILE A 105 -19.61 2.37 -8.23
CA ILE A 105 -18.96 2.48 -6.91
C ILE A 105 -18.61 1.09 -6.35
N LYS A 106 -19.49 0.10 -6.52
CA LYS A 106 -19.18 -1.29 -6.14
C LYS A 106 -17.93 -1.81 -6.89
N THR A 107 -17.88 -1.62 -8.21
CA THR A 107 -16.75 -2.06 -9.04
C THR A 107 -15.46 -1.33 -8.67
N GLU A 108 -15.54 -0.03 -8.38
CA GLU A 108 -14.41 0.76 -7.89
C GLU A 108 -13.89 0.22 -6.54
N HIS A 109 -14.78 -0.21 -5.64
CA HIS A 109 -14.41 -0.79 -4.36
C HIS A 109 -13.62 -2.10 -4.53
N GLU A 110 -14.10 -3.00 -5.40
CA GLU A 110 -13.42 -4.28 -5.70
C GLU A 110 -12.02 -4.04 -6.29
N HIS A 111 -11.90 -3.07 -7.21
CA HIS A 111 -10.60 -2.71 -7.77
C HIS A 111 -9.65 -2.12 -6.72
N LEU A 112 -10.16 -1.29 -5.81
CA LEU A 112 -9.36 -0.75 -4.70
C LEU A 112 -8.87 -1.85 -3.76
N GLU A 113 -9.70 -2.85 -3.46
CA GLU A 113 -9.30 -4.00 -2.66
C GLU A 113 -8.09 -4.72 -3.28
N GLU A 114 -8.13 -4.97 -4.59
CA GLU A 114 -7.03 -5.59 -5.32
C GLU A 114 -5.77 -4.73 -5.32
N GLU A 115 -5.90 -3.43 -5.59
CA GLU A 115 -4.77 -2.51 -5.58
C GLU A 115 -4.10 -2.45 -4.19
N ILE A 116 -4.88 -2.39 -3.11
CA ILE A 116 -4.38 -2.39 -1.73
C ILE A 116 -3.70 -3.71 -1.40
N ALA A 117 -4.32 -4.86 -1.72
CA ALA A 117 -3.74 -6.16 -1.47
C ALA A 117 -2.38 -6.32 -2.17
N ASN A 118 -2.26 -5.81 -3.40
CA ASN A 118 -1.02 -5.80 -4.15
C ASN A 118 0.02 -4.85 -3.54
N PHE A 119 -0.39 -3.65 -3.13
CA PHE A 119 0.47 -2.71 -2.41
C PHE A 119 1.05 -3.33 -1.13
N VAL A 120 0.21 -3.96 -0.29
CA VAL A 120 0.64 -4.59 0.96
C VAL A 120 1.66 -5.71 0.72
N LYS A 121 1.47 -6.53 -0.32
CA LYS A 121 2.44 -7.56 -0.71
C LYS A 121 3.78 -6.95 -1.10
N LEU A 122 3.77 -5.93 -1.97
CA LEU A 122 4.99 -5.25 -2.41
C LEU A 122 5.71 -4.55 -1.26
N PHE A 123 4.96 -3.90 -0.38
CA PHE A 123 5.47 -3.26 0.82
C PHE A 123 6.20 -4.27 1.73
N ARG A 124 5.57 -5.41 2.03
CA ARG A 124 6.16 -6.46 2.87
C ARG A 124 7.46 -7.02 2.29
N THR A 125 7.50 -7.25 0.98
CA THR A 125 8.72 -7.71 0.29
C THR A 125 9.82 -6.67 0.38
N ASN A 126 9.52 -5.40 0.10
CA ASN A 126 10.51 -4.33 0.18
C ASN A 126 11.02 -4.13 1.60
N ARG A 127 10.15 -4.18 2.61
CA ARG A 127 10.55 -4.05 4.01
C ARG A 127 11.56 -5.14 4.39
N LYS A 128 11.36 -6.39 3.95
CA LYS A 128 12.33 -7.47 4.18
C LYS A 128 13.65 -7.21 3.46
N GLU A 129 13.61 -6.75 2.21
CA GLU A 129 14.81 -6.42 1.43
C GLU A 129 15.64 -5.32 2.12
N VAL A 130 14.99 -4.27 2.63
CA VAL A 130 15.64 -3.21 3.41
C VAL A 130 16.39 -3.81 4.60
N PHE A 131 15.73 -4.64 5.42
CA PHE A 131 16.37 -5.24 6.59
C PHE A 131 17.55 -6.12 6.22
N ASN A 132 17.38 -7.01 5.24
CA ASN A 132 18.44 -7.91 4.78
C ASN A 132 19.67 -7.14 4.28
N ILE A 133 19.46 -6.06 3.53
CA ILE A 133 20.55 -5.23 3.03
C ILE A 133 21.24 -4.48 4.16
N THR A 134 20.46 -3.92 5.11
CA THR A 134 21.06 -3.25 6.26
C THR A 134 21.87 -4.19 7.15
N GLU A 135 21.38 -5.41 7.38
CA GLU A 135 22.11 -6.45 8.12
C GLU A 135 23.40 -6.85 7.40
N TYR A 136 23.31 -7.13 6.09
CA TYR A 136 24.48 -7.45 5.27
C TYR A 136 25.54 -6.33 5.26
N ILE A 137 25.12 -5.06 5.18
CA ILE A 137 26.06 -3.93 5.22
C ILE A 137 26.73 -3.84 6.59
N ILE A 138 25.98 -3.99 7.68
CA ILE A 138 26.54 -3.99 9.04
C ILE A 138 27.58 -5.11 9.16
N ASP A 139 27.23 -6.35 8.81
CA ASP A 139 28.13 -7.50 8.93
C ASP A 139 29.37 -7.38 8.03
N SER A 140 29.20 -6.88 6.79
CA SER A 140 30.27 -6.81 5.80
C SER A 140 31.19 -5.59 5.94
N GLU A 141 30.76 -4.54 6.65
CA GLU A 141 31.55 -3.34 6.94
C GLU A 141 32.12 -3.34 8.38
N GLU A 142 31.46 -3.98 9.38
CA GLU A 142 32.09 -4.26 10.69
C GLU A 142 33.38 -5.06 10.50
N LEU A 143 33.37 -6.03 9.58
CA LEU A 143 34.55 -6.82 9.23
C LEU A 143 35.72 -5.93 8.76
N THR A 144 35.44 -4.85 8.04
CA THR A 144 36.46 -3.93 7.54
C THR A 144 37.08 -3.09 8.66
N SER A 145 36.27 -2.63 9.63
CA SER A 145 36.75 -1.81 10.76
C SER A 145 37.62 -2.59 11.75
N VAL A 146 37.40 -3.90 11.89
CA VAL A 146 38.19 -4.77 12.78
C VAL A 146 39.49 -5.25 12.11
N MET A 147 39.53 -5.29 10.77
CA MET A 147 40.72 -5.70 10.01
C MET A 147 41.75 -4.57 9.79
N GLU A 148 41.41 -3.32 10.14
CA GLU A 148 42.32 -2.16 10.10
C GLU A 148 43.03 -1.85 11.43
N THR A 149 42.78 -2.64 12.48
CA THR A 149 43.49 -2.63 13.77
C THR A 149 44.49 -3.77 13.91
#